data_AF-A0A1H8RCH8-F1
#
_entry.id   AF-A0A1H8RCH8-F1
#
_cell.length_a   1.000
_cell.length_b   1.000
_cell.length_c   1.000
_cell.angle_alpha   90.00
_cell.angle_beta   90.00
_cell.angle_gamma   90.00
#
_symmetry.space_group_name_H-M   'P 1'
#
loop_
_entity.id
_entity.type
_entity.pdbx_description
1 polymer ?
#
loop_
_entity_poly.entity_id
_entity_poly.type
_entity_poly.pdbx_seq_one_letter_code
_entity_poly.pdbx_strand_id
1 'polypeptide(L)'
;MAEEMTSQEQPQKKVHKKGIVAGVIVAVVIIAGIGAFAWHNTPSFCGTVCHDSMGEHLANYEGTDASEGAGLAHLHASANVTCLDCHKAELDVQLAELGSQLTGNTDNLGLADRYYVDNETCLSCHGDSYEALAEKTAGLGDYNPHSQPHGEMNCNECHKGHASQVDTCGECHSNGGQSMKA
;
A
#
# COMPACT_ATOMS: atom_id res chain seq x y z
N MET A 1 5.97 -85.39 18.14
CA MET A 1 5.33 -84.78 16.95
C MET A 1 4.53 -83.60 17.45
N ALA A 2 5.09 -82.40 17.35
CA ALA A 2 4.36 -81.14 17.48
C ALA A 2 5.19 -80.12 16.69
N GLU A 3 4.56 -79.56 15.67
CA GLU A 3 5.14 -78.77 14.58
C GLU A 3 5.69 -77.41 15.05
N GLU A 4 6.83 -77.02 14.47
CA GLU A 4 7.35 -75.66 14.51
C GLU A 4 6.37 -74.71 13.81
N MET A 5 5.79 -73.78 14.56
CA MET A 5 5.12 -72.61 13.97
C MET A 5 6.19 -71.58 13.60
N THR A 6 6.59 -71.59 12.33
CA THR A 6 7.48 -70.57 11.78
C THR A 6 6.75 -69.22 11.75
N SER A 7 7.22 -68.25 12.52
CA SER A 7 6.74 -66.87 12.48
C SER A 7 7.28 -66.18 11.23
N GLN A 8 6.43 -65.93 10.23
CA GLN A 8 6.80 -65.10 9.09
C GLN A 8 6.66 -63.62 9.44
N GLU A 9 7.79 -62.96 9.67
CA GLU A 9 7.88 -61.52 9.82
C GLU A 9 7.67 -60.86 8.44
N GLN A 10 6.59 -60.08 8.29
CA GLN A 10 6.31 -59.31 7.07
C GLN A 10 7.39 -58.24 6.86
N PRO A 11 7.91 -58.03 5.63
CA PRO A 11 8.94 -57.04 5.38
C PRO A 11 8.38 -55.63 5.63
N GLN A 12 8.83 -55.01 6.72
CA GLN A 12 8.55 -53.61 7.03
C GLN A 12 9.06 -52.75 5.86
N LYS A 13 8.15 -52.14 5.10
CA LYS A 13 8.46 -51.22 4.00
C LYS A 13 9.34 -50.11 4.57
N LYS A 14 10.64 -50.10 4.26
CA LYS A 14 11.57 -49.08 4.74
C LYS A 14 11.14 -47.73 4.17
N VAL A 15 10.41 -46.97 4.97
CA VAL A 15 9.99 -45.62 4.62
C VAL A 15 11.25 -44.80 4.38
N HIS A 16 11.42 -44.22 3.19
CA HIS A 16 12.57 -43.38 2.86
C HIS A 16 12.50 -42.06 3.66
N LYS A 17 12.89 -42.10 4.93
CA LYS A 17 12.85 -40.96 5.86
C LYS A 17 13.53 -39.71 5.29
N LYS A 18 14.60 -39.87 4.49
CA LYS A 18 15.29 -38.77 3.81
C LYS A 18 14.45 -38.10 2.70
N GLY A 19 13.67 -38.89 1.95
CA GLY A 19 12.76 -38.37 0.93
C GLY A 19 11.55 -37.66 1.55
N ILE A 20 11.06 -38.17 2.67
CA ILE A 20 10.02 -37.49 3.46
C ILE A 20 10.54 -36.17 4.01
N VAL A 21 11.74 -36.15 4.62
CA VAL A 21 12.34 -34.92 5.15
C VAL A 21 12.55 -33.88 4.04
N ALA A 22 13.09 -34.29 2.88
CA ALA A 22 13.25 -33.38 1.74
C ALA A 22 11.90 -32.85 1.24
N GLY A 23 10.87 -33.71 1.13
CA GLY A 23 9.52 -33.29 0.75
C GLY A 23 8.89 -32.32 1.75
N VAL A 24 9.08 -32.55 3.05
CA VAL A 24 8.62 -31.64 4.11
C VAL A 24 9.35 -30.29 4.03
N ILE A 25 10.66 -30.28 3.81
CA ILE A 25 11.43 -29.02 3.65
C ILE A 25 10.90 -28.22 2.46
N VAL A 26 10.70 -28.87 1.30
CA VAL A 26 10.16 -28.20 0.11
C VAL A 26 8.75 -27.65 0.39
N ALA A 27 7.88 -28.43 1.03
CA ALA A 27 6.54 -27.97 1.38
C ALA A 27 6.57 -26.77 2.34
N VAL A 28 7.44 -26.79 3.36
CA VAL A 28 7.60 -25.68 4.30
C VAL A 28 8.10 -24.42 3.60
N VAL A 29 9.07 -24.53 2.69
CA VAL A 29 9.57 -23.39 1.91
C VAL A 29 8.48 -22.78 1.03
N ILE A 30 7.67 -23.60 0.37
CA ILE A 30 6.54 -23.12 -0.45
C ILE A 30 5.53 -22.38 0.42
N ILE A 31 5.14 -22.95 1.57
CA ILE A 31 4.18 -22.32 2.50
C ILE A 31 4.75 -21.00 3.04
N ALA A 32 6.03 -20.98 3.43
CA ALA A 32 6.70 -19.78 3.88
C ALA A 32 6.76 -18.71 2.79
N GLY A 33 7.03 -19.09 1.54
CA GLY A 33 7.05 -18.17 0.39
C GLY A 33 5.69 -17.54 0.12
N ILE A 34 4.60 -18.33 0.18
CA ILE A 34 3.24 -17.81 0.05
C ILE A 34 2.92 -16.84 1.20
N GLY A 35 3.27 -17.20 2.44
CA GLY A 35 3.06 -16.34 3.61
C GLY A 35 3.85 -15.03 3.52
N ALA A 36 5.11 -15.10 3.10
CA ALA A 36 5.97 -13.92 2.92
C ALA A 36 5.43 -13.00 1.81
N PHE A 37 4.97 -13.57 0.69
CA PHE A 37 4.37 -12.78 -0.39
C PHE A 37 3.05 -12.13 0.04
N ALA A 38 2.20 -12.85 0.78
CA ALA A 38 0.97 -12.27 1.31
C ALA A 38 1.27 -11.11 2.28
N TRP A 39 2.27 -11.28 3.16
CA TRP A 39 2.69 -10.25 4.10
C TRP A 39 3.33 -9.04 3.42
N HIS A 40 4.12 -9.25 2.37
CA HIS A 40 4.75 -8.18 1.57
C HIS A 40 3.74 -7.13 1.07
N ASN A 41 2.51 -7.56 0.76
CA ASN A 41 1.46 -6.67 0.26
C ASN A 41 0.61 -6.04 1.36
N THR A 42 1.08 -6.04 2.61
CA THR A 42 0.37 -5.44 3.75
C THR A 42 1.04 -4.15 4.22
N PRO A 43 0.28 -3.20 4.81
CA PRO A 43 0.84 -1.97 5.38
C PRO A 43 1.98 -2.21 6.38
N SER A 44 1.90 -3.30 7.16
CA SER A 44 2.91 -3.65 8.15
C SER A 44 4.29 -3.93 7.53
N PHE A 45 4.36 -4.46 6.31
CA PHE A 45 5.63 -4.70 5.63
C PHE A 45 6.29 -3.38 5.24
N CYS A 46 5.51 -2.45 4.69
CA CYS A 46 5.97 -1.13 4.29
C CYS A 46 6.62 -0.37 5.46
N GLY A 47 6.01 -0.40 6.65
CA GLY A 47 6.55 0.29 7.83
C GLY A 47 7.67 -0.44 8.59
N THR A 48 7.89 -1.74 8.35
CA THR A 48 8.89 -2.52 9.12
C THR A 48 10.14 -2.90 8.33
N VAL A 49 10.06 -2.96 7.00
CA VAL A 49 11.14 -3.52 6.17
C VAL A 49 11.73 -2.51 5.19
N CYS A 50 10.93 -1.58 4.66
CA CYS A 50 11.35 -0.79 3.51
C CYS A 50 12.31 0.36 3.84
N HIS A 51 12.03 1.19 4.87
CA HIS A 51 12.89 2.29 5.38
C HIS A 51 12.16 3.14 6.45
N ASP A 52 12.90 4.00 7.18
CA ASP A 52 12.38 4.83 8.29
C ASP A 52 11.23 5.78 7.87
N SER A 53 11.32 6.42 6.70
CA SER A 53 10.27 7.35 6.26
C SER A 53 8.92 6.67 6.00
N MET A 54 8.90 5.37 5.69
CA MET A 54 7.64 4.63 5.54
C MET A 54 7.01 4.29 6.90
N GLY A 55 7.81 4.19 7.97
CA GLY A 55 7.32 4.06 9.34
C GLY A 55 6.52 5.29 9.78
N GLU A 56 7.00 6.49 9.45
CA GLU A 56 6.26 7.73 9.72
C GLU A 56 4.96 7.81 8.93
N HIS A 57 4.98 7.45 7.63
CA HIS A 57 3.77 7.41 6.80
C HIS A 57 2.77 6.35 7.26
N LEU A 58 3.25 5.19 7.75
CA LEU A 58 2.39 4.18 8.36
C LEU A 58 1.76 4.70 9.65
N ALA A 59 2.53 5.38 10.51
CA ALA A 59 1.99 5.96 11.74
C ALA A 59 0.91 7.01 11.45
N ASN A 60 1.10 7.85 10.42
CA ASN A 60 0.08 8.78 9.95
C ASN A 60 -1.16 8.05 9.39
N TYR A 61 -0.96 7.02 8.55
CA TYR A 61 -2.05 6.18 8.03
C TYR A 61 -2.86 5.52 9.17
N GLU A 62 -2.19 5.01 10.20
CA GLU A 62 -2.84 4.39 11.37
C GLU A 62 -3.40 5.43 12.37
N GLY A 63 -3.10 6.72 12.20
CA GLY A 63 -3.48 7.79 13.13
C GLY A 63 -2.74 7.73 14.48
N THR A 64 -1.58 7.07 14.52
CA THR A 64 -0.76 6.90 15.73
C THR A 64 0.37 7.92 15.84
N ASP A 65 0.53 8.77 14.81
CA ASP A 65 1.46 9.89 14.82
C ASP A 65 0.98 11.08 15.68
N ALA A 66 1.82 12.11 15.83
CA ALA A 66 1.47 13.30 16.61
C ALA A 66 0.39 14.18 15.93
N SER A 67 0.07 13.93 14.66
CA SER A 67 -0.95 14.65 13.93
C SER A 67 -2.33 14.00 14.03
N GLU A 68 -2.42 12.85 14.72
CA GLU A 68 -3.61 12.01 14.80
C GLU A 68 -4.13 11.61 13.39
N GLY A 69 -3.19 11.37 12.47
CA GLY A 69 -3.50 10.97 11.10
C GLY A 69 -4.01 12.11 10.21
N ALA A 70 -3.47 13.32 10.37
CA ALA A 70 -3.82 14.42 9.48
C ALA A 70 -3.48 14.07 8.02
N GLY A 71 -4.50 14.11 7.15
CA GLY A 71 -4.36 13.83 5.72
C GLY A 71 -5.30 12.76 5.21
N LEU A 72 -5.27 12.53 3.91
CA LEU A 72 -6.15 11.57 3.27
C LEU A 72 -5.83 10.11 3.65
N ALA A 73 -4.59 9.77 3.98
CA ALA A 73 -4.17 8.40 4.22
C ALA A 73 -4.94 7.77 5.39
N HIS A 74 -5.11 8.50 6.50
CA HIS A 74 -5.88 8.02 7.65
C HIS A 74 -7.36 7.85 7.32
N LEU A 75 -7.96 8.79 6.58
CA LEU A 75 -9.34 8.64 6.13
C LEU A 75 -9.52 7.42 5.23
N HIS A 76 -8.58 7.18 4.31
CA HIS A 76 -8.60 6.03 3.41
C HIS A 76 -8.35 4.71 4.17
N ALA A 77 -7.54 4.71 5.22
CA ALA A 77 -7.40 3.58 6.13
C ALA A 77 -8.77 3.19 6.73
N SER A 78 -9.57 4.18 7.14
CA SER A 78 -10.94 3.94 7.66
C SER A 78 -11.91 3.41 6.59
N ALA A 79 -11.62 3.65 5.32
CA ALA A 79 -12.32 3.10 4.16
C ALA A 79 -11.72 1.77 3.66
N ASN A 80 -10.81 1.17 4.43
CA ASN A 80 -10.18 -0.11 4.12
C ASN A 80 -9.33 -0.10 2.83
N VAL A 81 -8.80 1.09 2.47
CA VAL A 81 -7.85 1.31 1.39
C VAL A 81 -6.44 1.19 1.95
N THR A 82 -5.56 0.46 1.27
CA THR A 82 -4.21 0.12 1.70
C THR A 82 -3.16 0.94 0.95
N CYS A 83 -1.89 0.89 1.40
CA CYS A 83 -0.78 1.64 0.80
C CYS A 83 -0.66 1.41 -0.72
N LEU A 84 -0.81 0.17 -1.17
CA LEU A 84 -0.61 -0.23 -2.56
C LEU A 84 -1.77 0.16 -3.50
N ASP A 85 -2.91 0.53 -2.95
CA ASP A 85 -4.03 1.02 -3.75
C ASP A 85 -3.72 2.42 -4.35
N CYS A 86 -2.85 3.19 -3.70
CA CYS A 86 -2.32 4.46 -4.20
C CYS A 86 -0.86 4.35 -4.68
N HIS A 87 0.00 3.68 -3.92
CA HIS A 87 1.42 3.50 -4.22
C HIS A 87 1.67 2.14 -4.89
N LYS A 88 1.29 2.04 -6.16
CA LYS A 88 1.43 0.80 -6.92
C LYS A 88 2.90 0.35 -6.96
N ALA A 89 3.14 -0.89 -6.56
CA ALA A 89 4.45 -1.52 -6.60
C ALA A 89 4.75 -2.02 -8.02
N GLU A 90 4.88 -1.12 -8.99
CA GLU A 90 5.30 -1.47 -10.35
C GLU A 90 6.75 -1.97 -10.36
N LEU A 91 7.09 -2.82 -11.32
CA LEU A 91 8.39 -3.50 -11.34
C LEU A 91 9.58 -2.52 -11.41
N ASP A 92 9.42 -1.42 -12.13
CA ASP A 92 10.45 -0.38 -12.25
C ASP A 92 10.63 0.39 -10.93
N VAL A 93 9.55 0.61 -10.18
CA VAL A 93 9.58 1.19 -8.83
C VAL A 93 10.29 0.23 -7.87
N GLN A 94 9.94 -1.05 -7.85
CA GLN A 94 10.59 -2.05 -6.99
C GLN A 94 12.10 -2.19 -7.28
N LEU A 95 12.50 -2.10 -8.55
CA LEU A 95 13.92 -2.10 -8.94
C LEU A 95 14.64 -0.83 -8.48
N ALA A 96 13.98 0.33 -8.57
CA ALA A 96 14.52 1.59 -8.08
C ALA A 96 14.67 1.59 -6.55
N GLU A 97 13.66 1.09 -5.82
CA GLU A 97 13.69 0.90 -4.37
C GLU A 97 14.86 0.01 -3.93
N LEU A 98 15.02 -1.15 -4.59
CA LEU A 98 16.14 -2.06 -4.32
C LEU A 98 17.50 -1.37 -4.57
N GLY A 99 17.62 -0.61 -5.66
CA GLY A 99 18.82 0.17 -5.96
C GLY A 99 19.14 1.20 -4.87
N SER A 100 18.13 1.92 -4.39
CA SER A 100 18.25 2.89 -3.31
C SER A 100 18.67 2.24 -1.99
N GLN A 101 18.11 1.06 -1.67
CA GLN A 101 18.50 0.29 -0.48
C GLN A 101 19.97 -0.16 -0.53
N LEU A 102 20.41 -0.70 -1.68
CA LEU A 102 21.80 -1.16 -1.84
C LEU A 102 22.82 -0.02 -1.79
N THR A 103 22.42 1.18 -2.20
CA THR A 103 23.28 2.38 -2.20
C THR A 103 23.18 3.19 -0.92
N GLY A 104 22.26 2.84 0.00
CA GLY A 104 22.00 3.59 1.23
C GLY A 104 21.38 4.97 1.00
N ASN A 105 20.86 5.25 -0.19
CA ASN A 105 20.20 6.51 -0.52
C ASN A 105 18.68 6.38 -0.35
N THR A 106 18.27 6.16 0.90
CA THR A 106 16.86 5.97 1.30
C THR A 106 16.13 7.28 1.55
N ASP A 107 16.85 8.41 1.49
CA ASP A 107 16.35 9.73 1.86
C ASP A 107 15.68 10.39 0.64
N ASN A 108 14.54 9.83 0.22
CA ASN A 108 13.41 10.48 -0.47
C ASN A 108 13.66 11.58 -1.53
N LEU A 109 14.78 11.58 -2.25
CA LEU A 109 15.07 12.54 -3.33
C LEU A 109 15.09 11.90 -4.73
N GLY A 110 15.03 10.57 -4.84
CA GLY A 110 15.00 9.85 -6.13
C GLY A 110 13.66 9.20 -6.49
N LEU A 111 12.74 9.08 -5.53
CA LEU A 111 11.45 8.42 -5.70
C LEU A 111 10.24 9.32 -5.36
N ALA A 112 10.44 10.57 -4.92
CA ALA A 112 9.32 11.47 -4.64
C ALA A 112 8.37 11.62 -5.83
N ASP A 113 8.91 11.73 -7.05
CA ASP A 113 8.12 11.75 -8.30
C ASP A 113 7.40 10.42 -8.58
N ARG A 114 7.93 9.29 -8.08
CA ARG A 114 7.34 7.95 -8.24
C ARG A 114 6.24 7.66 -7.23
N TYR A 115 6.25 8.34 -6.08
CA TYR A 115 5.19 8.26 -5.08
C TYR A 115 4.20 9.43 -5.18
N TYR A 116 4.44 10.38 -6.08
CA TYR A 116 3.44 11.38 -6.43
C TYR A 116 2.28 10.70 -7.15
N VAL A 117 1.10 10.76 -6.54
CA VAL A 117 -0.08 10.06 -7.03
C VAL A 117 -0.72 10.87 -8.16
N ASP A 118 -0.93 10.26 -9.32
CA ASP A 118 -1.63 10.92 -10.41
C ASP A 118 -3.14 11.04 -10.14
N ASN A 119 -3.79 11.94 -10.88
CA ASN A 119 -5.24 12.13 -10.78
C ASN A 119 -6.02 10.87 -11.16
N GLU A 120 -5.50 10.05 -12.07
CA GLU A 120 -6.17 8.84 -12.53
C GLU A 120 -6.36 7.85 -11.37
N THR A 121 -5.36 7.71 -10.51
CA THR A 121 -5.42 6.87 -9.32
C THR A 121 -6.54 7.34 -8.39
N CYS A 122 -6.66 8.65 -8.14
CA CYS A 122 -7.76 9.21 -7.36
C CYS A 122 -9.13 9.00 -8.05
N LEU A 123 -9.21 9.33 -9.35
CA LEU A 123 -10.44 9.30 -10.12
C LEU A 123 -10.99 7.88 -10.30
N SER A 124 -10.14 6.86 -10.32
CA SER A 124 -10.55 5.45 -10.38
C SER A 124 -11.54 5.04 -9.28
N CYS A 125 -11.55 5.77 -8.16
CA CYS A 125 -12.52 5.60 -7.07
C CYS A 125 -13.47 6.81 -6.93
N HIS A 126 -13.03 8.02 -7.31
CA HIS A 126 -13.75 9.27 -7.04
C HIS A 126 -14.64 9.78 -8.17
N GLY A 127 -14.77 9.09 -9.30
CA GLY A 127 -15.77 9.42 -10.31
C GLY A 127 -15.33 9.29 -11.76
N ASP A 128 -14.24 8.58 -12.03
CA ASP A 128 -13.70 8.26 -13.35
C ASP A 128 -13.20 9.46 -14.18
N SER A 129 -13.76 10.66 -13.98
CA SER A 129 -13.32 11.91 -14.60
C SER A 129 -13.54 13.12 -13.71
N TYR A 130 -12.87 14.23 -14.03
CA TYR A 130 -13.09 15.49 -13.34
C TYR A 130 -14.50 16.03 -13.51
N GLU A 131 -15.11 15.87 -14.67
CA GLU A 131 -16.47 16.34 -14.93
C GLU A 131 -17.48 15.63 -14.03
N ALA A 132 -17.36 14.31 -13.90
CA ALA A 132 -18.19 13.52 -13.02
C ALA A 132 -17.93 13.84 -11.53
N LEU A 133 -16.67 14.10 -11.15
CA LEU A 133 -16.32 14.58 -9.81
C LEU A 133 -16.91 15.98 -9.53
N ALA A 134 -16.87 16.88 -10.51
CA ALA A 134 -17.45 18.22 -10.44
C ALA A 134 -18.96 18.16 -10.25
N GLU A 135 -19.65 17.26 -10.97
CA GLU A 135 -21.08 17.04 -10.81
C GLU A 135 -21.43 16.52 -9.41
N LYS A 136 -20.66 15.54 -8.90
CA LYS A 136 -20.82 15.04 -7.52
C LYS A 136 -20.61 16.13 -6.46
N THR A 137 -19.83 17.15 -6.78
CA THR A 137 -19.50 18.27 -5.89
C THR A 137 -20.21 19.58 -6.26
N ALA A 138 -21.25 19.52 -7.12
CA ALA A 138 -21.97 20.70 -7.61
C ALA A 138 -22.60 21.54 -6.50
N GLY A 139 -22.83 20.97 -5.32
CA GLY A 139 -23.31 21.70 -4.13
C GLY A 139 -22.36 22.80 -3.64
N LEU A 140 -21.10 22.80 -4.07
CA LEU A 140 -20.12 23.87 -3.79
C LEU A 140 -20.33 25.13 -4.65
N GLY A 141 -21.23 25.07 -5.65
CA GLY A 141 -21.61 26.20 -6.48
C GLY A 141 -20.43 26.83 -7.24
N ASP A 142 -20.43 28.16 -7.30
CA ASP A 142 -19.43 28.96 -8.04
C ASP A 142 -17.98 28.78 -7.53
N TYR A 143 -17.82 28.23 -6.32
CA TYR A 143 -16.51 27.98 -5.71
C TYR A 143 -16.06 26.52 -5.83
N ASN A 144 -16.74 25.68 -6.62
CA ASN A 144 -16.36 24.27 -6.76
C ASN A 144 -14.95 24.12 -7.39
N PRO A 145 -13.92 23.68 -6.63
CA PRO A 145 -12.56 23.55 -7.15
C PRO A 145 -12.43 22.45 -8.22
N HIS A 146 -13.38 21.50 -8.27
CA HIS A 146 -13.37 20.42 -9.25
C HIS A 146 -13.98 20.81 -10.61
N SER A 147 -14.58 22.00 -10.73
CA SER A 147 -15.14 22.48 -11.99
C SER A 147 -14.10 23.01 -12.99
N GLN A 148 -12.82 22.96 -12.62
CA GLN A 148 -11.64 23.26 -13.46
C GLN A 148 -11.62 24.65 -14.15
N PRO A 149 -12.00 25.76 -13.49
CA PRO A 149 -11.95 27.09 -14.14
C PRO A 149 -10.53 27.53 -14.55
N HIS A 150 -9.50 26.90 -13.97
CA HIS A 150 -8.08 27.16 -14.25
C HIS A 150 -7.39 25.98 -14.95
N GLY A 151 -8.16 25.03 -15.48
CA GLY A 151 -7.66 23.76 -15.98
C GLY A 151 -7.56 22.67 -14.90
N GLU A 152 -7.09 21.49 -15.30
CA GLU A 152 -6.93 20.36 -14.39
C GLU A 152 -5.67 20.56 -13.53
N MET A 153 -5.87 20.69 -12.21
CA MET A 153 -4.77 20.62 -11.25
C MET A 153 -4.58 19.18 -10.80
N ASN A 154 -3.43 18.84 -10.22
CA ASN A 154 -3.31 17.55 -9.57
C ASN A 154 -4.05 17.56 -8.21
N CYS A 155 -4.72 16.46 -7.86
CA CYS A 155 -5.45 16.32 -6.61
C CYS A 155 -4.54 16.62 -5.40
N ASN A 156 -3.27 16.22 -5.46
CA ASN A 156 -2.29 16.40 -4.40
C ASN A 156 -1.90 17.86 -4.16
N GLU A 157 -2.24 18.81 -5.04
CA GLU A 157 -1.95 20.22 -4.78
C GLU A 157 -2.70 20.73 -3.56
N CYS A 158 -3.97 20.31 -3.42
CA CYS A 158 -4.81 20.65 -2.29
C CYS A 158 -4.95 19.47 -1.31
N HIS A 159 -5.11 18.26 -1.84
CA HIS A 159 -5.41 17.06 -1.08
C HIS A 159 -4.16 16.26 -0.68
N LYS A 160 -3.65 16.48 0.54
CA LYS A 160 -2.40 15.85 0.99
C LYS A 160 -2.66 14.46 1.57
N GLY A 161 -1.89 13.47 1.10
CA GLY A 161 -1.93 12.08 1.56
C GLY A 161 -1.57 11.93 3.04
N HIS A 162 -0.37 12.38 3.40
CA HIS A 162 0.22 12.20 4.74
C HIS A 162 0.47 13.52 5.49
N ALA A 163 -0.35 14.54 5.22
CA ALA A 163 -0.23 15.85 5.87
C ALA A 163 -1.57 16.58 5.85
N SER A 164 -1.64 17.71 6.57
CA SER A 164 -2.82 18.59 6.53
C SER A 164 -3.10 19.12 5.12
N GLN A 165 -4.39 19.26 4.80
CA GLN A 165 -4.87 19.76 3.52
C GLN A 165 -4.42 21.22 3.28
N VAL A 166 -4.12 21.59 2.03
CA VAL A 166 -3.69 22.96 1.63
C VAL A 166 -4.73 23.68 0.79
N ASP A 167 -5.17 24.87 1.21
CA ASP A 167 -6.14 25.69 0.46
C ASP A 167 -5.44 26.51 -0.62
N THR A 168 -5.05 25.86 -1.71
CA THR A 168 -4.34 26.47 -2.83
C THR A 168 -5.15 27.60 -3.49
N CYS A 169 -6.48 27.44 -3.60
CA CYS A 169 -7.35 28.46 -4.21
C CYS A 169 -7.44 29.72 -3.34
N GLY A 170 -7.48 29.52 -2.02
CA GLY A 170 -7.48 30.58 -1.00
C GLY A 170 -6.27 31.53 -1.06
N GLU A 171 -5.17 31.10 -1.67
CA GLU A 171 -3.95 31.90 -1.78
C GLU A 171 -4.13 33.13 -2.70
N CYS A 172 -5.03 33.05 -3.69
CA CYS A 172 -5.25 34.12 -4.66
C CYS A 172 -6.59 34.83 -4.48
N HIS A 173 -7.64 34.10 -4.07
CA HIS A 173 -8.97 34.64 -3.89
C HIS A 173 -9.72 33.91 -2.77
N SER A 174 -10.84 34.48 -2.32
CA SER A 174 -11.70 33.76 -1.38
C SER A 174 -12.09 32.42 -1.96
N ASN A 175 -11.93 31.35 -1.18
CA ASN A 175 -12.37 30.01 -1.53
C ASN A 175 -13.86 29.79 -1.21
N GLY A 176 -14.62 30.84 -0.90
CA GLY A 176 -16.03 30.75 -0.52
C GLY A 176 -16.27 30.29 0.93
N GLY A 177 -15.22 30.32 1.79
CA GLY A 177 -15.30 29.84 3.17
C GLY A 177 -15.33 28.32 3.28
N GLN A 178 -14.87 27.62 2.23
CA GLN A 178 -14.83 26.17 2.20
C GLN A 178 -13.74 25.63 3.13
N SER A 179 -14.05 24.53 3.81
CA SER A 179 -13.06 23.71 4.51
C SER A 179 -12.87 22.42 3.74
N MET A 180 -11.63 22.05 3.47
CA MET A 180 -11.36 20.74 2.90
C MET A 180 -11.52 19.67 3.97
N LYS A 181 -12.06 18.52 3.55
CA LYS A 181 -12.19 17.38 4.44
C LYS A 181 -10.79 16.83 4.73
N ALA A 182 -10.47 16.74 6.01
CA ALA A 182 -9.29 16.12 6.56
C ALA A 182 -9.69 14.84 7.29
#